data_AF-A0A969WXV4-F1
#
_entry.id   AF-A0A969WXV4-F1
#
_cell.length_a   1.000
_cell.length_b   1.000
_cell.length_c   1.000
_cell.angle_alpha   90.00
_cell.angle_beta   90.00
_cell.angle_gamma   90.00
#
_symmetry.space_group_name_H-M   'P 1'
#
loop_
_entity.id
_entity.type
_entity.pdbx_description
1 polymer ?
#
loop_
_entity_poly.entity_id
_entity_poly.type
_entity_poly.pdbx_seq_one_letter_code
_entity_poly.pdbx_strand_id
1 'polypeptide(L)' 'MLQGHQSWVFSNRPHIVSTGTVVGPFEAQVPLAMDFDLLHENLWLEQGSYEKAERKILEQACHK' A
#
# COMPACT_ATOMS: atom_id res chain seq x y z
N MET A 1 15.46 21.94 -2.04
CA MET A 1 15.69 23.15 -2.85
C MET A 1 15.02 22.96 -4.20
N LEU A 2 14.19 23.90 -4.65
CA LEU A 2 13.60 23.84 -5.99
C LEU A 2 14.73 24.01 -7.03
N GLN A 3 14.83 23.07 -7.96
CA GLN A 3 15.72 23.10 -9.12
C GLN A 3 14.86 23.18 -10.39
N GLY A 4 15.09 24.21 -11.21
CA GLY A 4 14.25 24.50 -12.36
C GLY A 4 12.83 24.87 -11.92
N HIS A 5 11.82 24.37 -12.66
CA HIS A 5 10.43 24.78 -12.44
C HIS A 5 9.69 23.89 -11.43
N GLN A 6 10.03 22.59 -11.33
CA GLN A 6 9.19 21.59 -10.65
C GLN A 6 9.97 20.45 -9.96
N SER A 7 11.31 20.50 -9.89
CA SER A 7 12.09 19.43 -9.27
C SER A 7 12.61 19.84 -7.89
N TRP A 8 12.52 18.97 -6.88
CA TRP A 8 13.06 19.25 -5.55
C TRP A 8 14.31 18.41 -5.30
N VAL A 9 15.44 19.07 -5.03
CA VAL A 9 16.67 18.41 -4.61
C VAL A 9 16.77 18.45 -3.09
N PHE A 10 16.94 17.28 -2.48
CA PHE A 10 17.17 17.14 -1.05
C PHE A 10 18.66 17.14 -0.75
N SER A 11 19.11 18.01 0.17
CA SER A 11 20.52 18.07 0.59
C SER A 11 20.96 16.81 1.33
N ASN A 12 20.05 16.26 2.14
CA ASN A 12 20.18 14.94 2.76
C ASN A 12 19.36 13.96 1.93
N ARG A 13 19.96 12.85 1.50
CA ARG A 13 19.29 11.87 0.63
C ARG A 13 18.19 11.13 1.42
N PRO A 14 16.89 11.38 1.16
CA PRO A 14 15.85 10.61 1.81
C PRO A 14 15.93 9.16 1.34
N HIS A 15 15.54 8.23 2.21
CA HIS A 15 15.39 6.83 1.88
C HIS A 15 14.07 6.33 2.47
N ILE A 16 13.53 5.29 1.86
CA ILE A 16 12.32 4.61 2.35
C ILE A 16 12.78 3.63 3.44
N VAL A 17 12.29 3.79 4.66
CA VAL A 17 12.68 2.95 5.81
C VAL A 17 11.89 1.64 5.88
N SER A 18 10.66 1.64 5.37
CA SER A 18 9.79 0.47 5.28
C SER A 18 8.68 0.73 4.25
N THR A 19 8.02 -0.36 3.83
CA THR A 19 6.85 -0.34 2.95
C THR A 19 5.82 -1.33 3.49
N GLY A 20 4.56 -1.15 3.11
CA GLY A 20 3.47 -2.07 3.41
C GLY A 20 2.44 -2.05 2.29
N THR A 21 2.08 -3.23 1.77
CA THR A 21 1.17 -3.40 0.63
C THR A 21 0.16 -4.52 0.89
N VAL A 22 -1.10 -4.14 1.05
CA VAL A 22 -2.19 -5.09 1.33
C VAL A 22 -3.17 -5.06 0.18
N VAL A 23 -3.60 -6.23 -0.29
CA VAL A 23 -4.47 -6.35 -1.47
C VAL A 23 -5.60 -7.33 -1.26
N GLY A 24 -6.55 -7.28 -2.19
CA GLY A 24 -7.71 -8.17 -2.23
C GLY A 24 -7.46 -9.48 -2.98
N PRO A 25 -8.53 -10.27 -3.18
CA PRO A 25 -8.44 -11.62 -3.74
C PRO A 25 -8.08 -11.67 -5.22
N PHE A 26 -8.28 -10.58 -5.96
CA PHE A 26 -7.99 -10.56 -7.40
C PHE A 26 -6.50 -10.34 -7.66
N GLU A 27 -5.89 -9.40 -6.93
CA GLU A 27 -4.46 -9.15 -6.99
C GLU A 27 -3.66 -10.35 -6.47
N ALA A 28 -4.22 -11.13 -5.54
CA ALA A 28 -3.63 -12.37 -5.05
C ALA A 28 -3.52 -13.48 -6.12
N GLN A 29 -4.16 -13.33 -7.29
CA GLN A 29 -4.14 -14.32 -8.37
C GLN A 29 -3.19 -13.96 -9.51
N VAL A 30 -2.51 -12.81 -9.42
CA VAL A 30 -1.58 -12.36 -10.48
C VAL A 30 -0.17 -12.88 -10.23
N PRO A 31 0.73 -12.88 -11.24
CA PRO A 31 2.12 -13.34 -11.08
C PRO A 31 2.93 -12.58 -10.02
N LEU A 32 2.48 -11.38 -9.62
CA LEU A 32 3.11 -10.54 -8.61
C LEU A 32 2.52 -10.73 -7.20
N ALA A 33 1.63 -11.71 -6.99
CA ALA A 33 0.95 -11.90 -5.70
C ALA A 33 1.93 -12.04 -4.53
N MET A 34 3.08 -12.67 -4.76
CA MET A 34 4.12 -12.87 -3.74
C MET A 34 4.91 -11.61 -3.37
N ASP A 35 4.76 -10.52 -4.14
CA ASP A 35 5.42 -9.24 -3.85
C ASP A 35 4.63 -8.39 -2.85
N PHE A 36 3.37 -8.75 -2.58
CA PHE A 36 2.53 -8.05 -1.61
C PHE A 36 2.77 -8.55 -0.18
N ASP A 37 2.60 -7.64 0.77
CA ASP A 37 2.85 -7.88 2.19
C ASP A 37 1.77 -8.71 2.88
N LEU A 38 0.51 -8.61 2.41
CA LEU A 38 -0.65 -9.34 2.91
C LEU A 38 -1.70 -9.48 1.80
N LEU A 39 -2.23 -10.69 1.63
CA LEU A 39 -3.25 -11.04 0.65
C LEU A 39 -4.55 -11.39 1.38
N HIS A 40 -5.68 -10.78 0.99
CA HIS A 40 -7.00 -11.18 1.48
C HIS A 40 -7.73 -12.05 0.47
N GLU A 41 -8.37 -13.12 0.96
CA GLU A 41 -9.17 -14.03 0.13
C GLU A 41 -10.61 -13.53 -0.09
N ASN A 42 -11.03 -12.47 0.62
CA ASN A 42 -12.39 -11.95 0.58
C ASN A 42 -12.40 -10.41 0.47
N LEU A 43 -13.19 -9.89 -0.46
CA LEU A 43 -13.39 -8.45 -0.71
C LEU A 43 -13.94 -7.67 0.49
N TRP A 44 -14.70 -8.33 1.37
CA TRP A 44 -15.39 -7.65 2.46
C TRP A 44 -14.52 -7.52 3.72
N LEU A 45 -13.46 -8.33 3.89
CA LEU A 45 -12.60 -8.33 5.08
C LEU A 45 -13.39 -8.32 6.41
N GLU A 46 -14.55 -9.00 6.43
CA GLU A 46 -15.52 -9.04 7.53
C GLU A 46 -16.07 -7.66 7.93
N GLN A 47 -16.10 -6.72 6.99
CA GLN A 47 -16.62 -5.37 7.19
C GLN A 47 -18.06 -5.24 6.68
N GLY A 48 -18.78 -4.27 7.22
CA GLY A 48 -20.18 -4.02 6.86
C GLY A 48 -20.39 -3.18 5.60
N SER A 49 -19.32 -2.70 4.96
CA SER A 49 -19.38 -1.96 3.69
C SER A 49 -18.03 -2.03 2.97
N TYR A 50 -18.02 -1.74 1.67
CA TYR A 50 -16.78 -1.68 0.88
C TYR A 50 -15.84 -0.58 1.38
N GLU A 51 -16.35 0.58 1.80
CA GLU A 51 -15.54 1.68 2.33
C GLU A 51 -14.83 1.27 3.63
N LYS A 52 -15.49 0.47 4.47
CA LYS A 52 -14.87 -0.08 5.68
C LYS A 52 -13.82 -1.13 5.35
N ALA A 53 -14.04 -1.96 4.33
CA ALA A 53 -13.07 -2.94 3.85
C ALA A 53 -11.81 -2.26 3.30
N GLU A 54 -11.96 -1.23 2.47
CA GLU A 54 -10.85 -0.43 1.95
C GLU A 54 -10.06 0.26 3.08
N ARG A 55 -10.77 0.84 4.06
CA ARG A 55 -10.11 1.42 5.24
C ARG A 55 -9.28 0.38 5.99
N LYS A 56 -9.79 -0.84 6.16
CA LYS A 56 -9.05 -1.93 6.84
C LYS A 56 -7.81 -2.35 6.05
N ILE A 57 -7.87 -2.39 4.72
CA ILE A 57 -6.69 -2.62 3.86
C ILE A 57 -5.62 -1.55 4.12
N LEU A 58 -5.99 -0.27 4.14
CA LEU A 58 -5.06 0.83 4.39
C LEU A 58 -4.46 0.76 5.80
N GLU A 59 -5.28 0.51 6.83
CA GLU A 59 -4.83 0.35 8.21
C GLU A 59 -3.79 -0.78 8.34
N GLN A 60 -4.01 -1.91 7.66
CA GLN A 60 -3.07 -3.04 7.68
C GLN A 60 -1.77 -2.74 6.93
N ALA A 61 -1.80 -1.93 5.87
CA ALA A 61 -0.60 -1.47 5.18
C ALA A 61 0.27 -0.55 6.07
N CYS A 62 -0.36 0.22 6.97
CA CYS A 62 0.34 1.13 7.88
C CYS A 62 0.83 0.49 9.18
N HIS A 63 0.22 -0.62 9.64
CA HIS A 63 0.50 -1.24 10.94
C HIS A 63 1.45 -2.44 10.90
N LYS A 64 2.28 -2.57 9.85
CA LYS A 64 3.36 -3.56 9.80
C LYS A 64 4.57 -3.16 10.65
#